data_AF-A0A849I5S6-F1
#
_entry.id   AF-A0A849I5S6-F1
#
_cell.length_a   1.000
_cell.length_b   1.000
_cell.length_c   1.000
_cell.angle_alpha   90.00
_cell.angle_beta   90.00
_cell.angle_gamma   90.00
#
_symmetry.space_group_name_H-M   'P 1'
#
loop_
_entity.id
_entity.type
_entity.pdbx_description
1 polymer ?
#
loop_
_entity_poly.entity_id
_entity_poly.type
_entity_poly.pdbx_seq_one_letter_code
_entity_poly.pdbx_strand_id
1 'polypeptide(L)'
;MTTHKLLFLPGDGIGPEVAREAEKVLRLLAQAGAGRFETEHDLVGGAAIDAHGVPVTDATVNLAAEADAVLFGSVGGPKWAGVRYEHRPEAGLLRLRKDLGLFANLRPAICYPALASASSLKPEIVEGLDILIVRELTGGVYFGEPKEIVTLENGEKRAVDTQVYTTGEIDRIARVAFELARKRRNKVSSAEKHNVMKSGVLWKEVVARIHAADYADVELEHVLADNCAMQLVRRPKQYDVIVTDNLFGDILSDAAAMLTGSLGMLPSASLGAEDASGRRAALYEPVHGSAPDIAGQGLANPLAMIGSLAMALRYSLGMGGIADRVEEAVAKVLNAGLRTRDIAAPGQNALGTAEMGDAVCAALTPLLQ
;
A
#
# COMPACT_ATOMS: atom_id res chain seq x y z
N MET A 1 -24.53 17.47 1.04
CA MET A 1 -23.46 16.52 0.71
C MET A 1 -22.22 16.96 1.47
N THR A 2 -21.64 16.06 2.26
CA THR A 2 -20.34 16.29 2.90
C THR A 2 -19.28 16.54 1.82
N THR A 3 -18.39 17.50 2.06
CA THR A 3 -17.24 17.74 1.19
C THR A 3 -16.05 16.97 1.74
N HIS A 4 -15.41 16.17 0.90
CA HIS A 4 -14.23 15.38 1.24
C HIS A 4 -12.96 16.11 0.81
N LYS A 5 -12.02 16.29 1.73
CA LYS A 5 -10.72 16.94 1.46
C LYS A 5 -9.65 15.90 1.13
N LEU A 6 -9.10 15.95 -0.06
CA LEU A 6 -8.04 15.05 -0.52
C LEU A 6 -6.76 15.85 -0.77
N LEU A 7 -5.67 15.42 -0.13
CA LEU A 7 -4.34 15.96 -0.41
C LEU A 7 -3.60 15.04 -1.37
N PHE A 8 -3.20 15.55 -2.53
CA PHE A 8 -2.35 14.85 -3.47
C PHE A 8 -0.89 15.23 -3.20
N LEU A 9 -0.06 14.19 -3.00
CA LEU A 9 1.38 14.28 -2.88
C LEU A 9 2.02 13.44 -4.01
N PRO A 10 2.10 13.98 -5.24
CA PRO A 10 2.48 13.17 -6.40
C PRO A 10 3.93 12.69 -6.34
N GLY A 11 4.82 13.48 -5.73
CA GLY A 11 6.23 13.13 -5.51
C GLY A 11 7.05 13.07 -6.80
N ASP A 12 7.88 12.03 -6.92
CA ASP A 12 8.96 11.91 -7.90
C ASP A 12 8.64 10.91 -9.03
N GLY A 13 9.38 11.01 -10.14
CA GLY A 13 9.35 10.04 -11.23
C GLY A 13 7.99 9.96 -11.92
N ILE A 14 7.39 8.76 -11.99
CA ILE A 14 6.06 8.54 -12.58
C ILE A 14 4.89 9.00 -11.69
N GLY A 15 5.14 9.33 -10.42
CA GLY A 15 4.13 9.72 -9.45
C GLY A 15 3.18 10.82 -9.95
N PRO A 16 3.69 11.94 -10.51
CA PRO A 16 2.86 12.97 -11.15
C PRO A 16 1.98 12.49 -12.30
N GLU A 17 2.41 11.49 -13.07
CA GLU A 17 1.63 10.96 -14.20
C GLU A 17 0.47 10.09 -13.71
N VAL A 18 0.73 9.17 -12.79
CA VAL A 18 -0.31 8.27 -12.26
C VAL A 18 -1.31 8.99 -11.35
N ALA A 19 -0.85 9.99 -10.57
CA ALA A 19 -1.72 10.82 -9.73
C ALA A 19 -2.74 11.59 -10.58
N ARG A 20 -2.32 12.12 -11.73
CA ARG A 20 -3.19 12.84 -12.67
C ARG A 20 -4.35 11.97 -13.17
N GLU A 21 -4.11 10.68 -13.38
CA GLU A 21 -5.14 9.74 -13.82
C GLU A 21 -6.11 9.37 -12.69
N ALA A 22 -5.64 9.26 -11.45
CA ALA A 22 -6.54 9.16 -10.30
C ALA A 22 -7.40 10.43 -10.13
N GLU A 23 -6.83 11.62 -10.29
CA GLU A 23 -7.58 12.88 -10.29
C GLU A 23 -8.60 12.96 -11.44
N LYS A 24 -8.31 12.35 -12.60
CA LYS A 24 -9.26 12.25 -13.71
C LYS A 24 -10.49 11.42 -13.31
N VAL A 25 -10.27 10.27 -12.66
CA VAL A 25 -11.36 9.44 -12.11
C VAL A 25 -12.14 10.20 -11.03
N LEU A 26 -11.46 10.88 -10.10
CA LEU A 26 -12.11 11.69 -9.06
C LEU A 26 -12.99 12.80 -9.64
N ARG A 27 -12.53 13.48 -10.69
CA ARG A 27 -13.31 14.50 -11.41
C ARG A 27 -14.56 13.92 -12.06
N LEU A 28 -14.46 12.74 -12.67
CA LEU A 28 -15.62 12.03 -13.24
C LEU A 28 -16.65 11.69 -12.15
N LEU A 29 -16.20 11.19 -11.00
CA LEU A 29 -17.07 10.92 -9.85
C LEU A 29 -17.80 12.18 -9.37
N ALA A 30 -17.09 13.31 -9.30
CA ALA A 30 -17.66 14.60 -8.93
C ALA A 30 -18.74 15.05 -9.94
N GLN A 31 -18.47 14.94 -11.24
CA GLN A 31 -19.40 15.31 -12.32
C GLN A 31 -20.64 14.43 -12.34
N ALA A 32 -20.52 13.15 -12.00
CA ALA A 32 -21.64 12.23 -11.86
C ALA A 32 -22.45 12.44 -10.56
N GLY A 33 -22.04 13.37 -9.69
CA GLY A 33 -22.72 13.64 -8.43
C GLY A 33 -22.49 12.59 -7.35
N ALA A 34 -21.46 11.74 -7.49
CA ALA A 34 -21.14 10.69 -6.52
C ALA A 34 -20.67 11.25 -5.16
N GLY A 35 -20.08 12.46 -5.16
CA GLY A 35 -19.59 13.14 -3.97
C GLY A 35 -19.08 14.55 -4.28
N ARG A 36 -18.79 15.32 -3.22
CA ARG A 36 -18.07 16.61 -3.35
C ARG A 36 -16.66 16.42 -2.87
N PHE A 37 -15.70 16.78 -3.70
CA PHE A 37 -14.27 16.59 -3.43
C PHE A 37 -13.56 17.94 -3.55
N GLU A 38 -12.81 18.30 -2.52
CA GLU A 38 -11.84 19.39 -2.54
C GLU A 38 -10.45 18.77 -2.62
N THR A 39 -9.67 19.16 -3.63
CA THR A 39 -8.32 18.63 -3.85
C THR A 39 -7.29 19.72 -3.60
N GLU A 40 -6.28 19.40 -2.81
CA GLU A 40 -5.09 20.23 -2.58
C GLU A 40 -3.84 19.46 -2.99
N HIS A 41 -2.77 20.16 -3.33
CA HIS A 41 -1.50 19.57 -3.76
C HIS A 41 -0.34 20.16 -2.99
N ASP A 42 0.63 19.32 -2.63
CA ASP A 42 1.89 19.77 -2.04
C ASP A 42 3.04 18.82 -2.44
N LEU A 43 4.26 19.16 -2.02
CA LEU A 43 5.50 18.50 -2.40
C LEU A 43 5.96 17.47 -1.37
N VAL A 44 6.50 16.37 -1.87
CA VAL A 44 7.14 15.32 -1.07
C VAL A 44 8.31 14.72 -1.86
N GLY A 45 9.26 14.11 -1.16
CA GLY A 45 10.39 13.41 -1.74
C GLY A 45 11.41 14.35 -2.36
N GLY A 46 11.97 13.93 -3.48
CA GLY A 46 12.96 14.67 -4.25
C GLY A 46 12.46 16.04 -4.73
N ALA A 47 11.20 16.13 -5.14
CA ALA A 47 10.55 17.39 -5.50
C ALA A 47 10.55 18.39 -4.33
N ALA A 48 10.28 17.94 -3.10
CA ALA A 48 10.37 18.78 -1.90
C ALA A 48 11.82 19.13 -1.55
N ILE A 49 12.77 18.20 -1.74
CA ILE A 49 14.20 18.47 -1.53
C ILE A 49 14.67 19.59 -2.46
N ASP A 50 14.29 19.52 -3.74
CA ASP A 50 14.68 20.52 -4.73
C ASP A 50 14.12 21.92 -4.41
N ALA A 51 12.89 21.98 -3.87
CA ALA A 51 12.21 23.24 -3.57
C ALA A 51 12.53 23.81 -2.18
N HIS A 52 12.72 22.95 -1.18
CA HIS A 52 12.74 23.33 0.24
C HIS A 52 13.95 22.78 1.01
N GLY A 53 14.77 21.93 0.39
CA GLY A 53 15.95 21.31 1.02
C GLY A 53 15.63 20.18 2.01
N VAL A 54 14.36 19.80 2.15
CA VAL A 54 13.86 18.72 3.02
C VAL A 54 12.88 17.83 2.26
N PRO A 55 12.78 16.53 2.58
CA PRO A 55 11.94 15.59 1.84
C PRO A 55 10.44 15.74 2.11
N VAL A 56 10.05 16.44 3.17
CA VAL A 56 8.66 16.86 3.43
C VAL A 56 8.68 18.01 4.44
N THR A 57 7.88 19.04 4.21
CA THR A 57 7.81 20.19 5.12
C THR A 57 6.81 19.97 6.26
N ASP A 58 6.94 20.72 7.36
CA ASP A 58 5.96 20.68 8.45
C ASP A 58 4.58 21.14 7.99
N ALA A 59 4.52 22.10 7.07
CA ALA A 59 3.27 22.55 6.46
C ALA A 59 2.57 21.40 5.71
N THR A 60 3.33 20.63 4.93
CA THR A 60 2.81 19.46 4.21
C THR A 60 2.29 18.38 5.16
N VAL A 61 3.00 18.12 6.27
CA VAL A 61 2.54 17.15 7.29
C VAL A 61 1.25 17.64 7.96
N ASN A 62 1.12 18.94 8.24
CA ASN A 62 -0.12 19.50 8.79
C ASN A 62 -1.29 19.40 7.81
N LEU A 63 -1.08 19.72 6.53
CA LEU A 63 -2.10 19.50 5.49
C LEU A 63 -2.52 18.03 5.42
N ALA A 64 -1.56 17.11 5.50
CA ALA A 64 -1.84 15.68 5.48
C ALA A 64 -2.66 15.21 6.70
N ALA A 65 -2.44 15.81 7.87
CA ALA A 65 -3.23 15.55 9.08
C ALA A 65 -4.65 16.11 9.00
N GLU A 66 -4.83 17.23 8.27
CA GLU A 66 -6.12 17.88 8.08
C GLU A 66 -6.96 17.28 6.94
N ALA A 67 -6.36 16.51 6.03
CA ALA A 67 -7.05 15.84 4.93
C ALA A 67 -7.88 14.61 5.38
N ASP A 68 -8.96 14.30 4.67
CA ASP A 68 -9.72 13.06 4.88
C ASP A 68 -8.99 11.86 4.27
N ALA A 69 -8.22 12.10 3.21
CA ALA A 69 -7.34 11.11 2.59
C ALA A 69 -6.12 11.80 1.94
N VAL A 70 -4.95 11.21 2.12
CA VAL A 70 -3.73 11.58 1.38
C VAL A 70 -3.53 10.60 0.24
N LEU A 71 -3.40 11.10 -0.99
CA LEU A 71 -3.14 10.33 -2.20
C LEU A 71 -1.69 10.57 -2.62
N PHE A 72 -0.84 9.57 -2.40
CA PHE A 72 0.59 9.66 -2.59
C PHE A 72 1.02 8.90 -3.85
N GLY A 73 1.83 9.53 -4.70
CA GLY A 73 2.30 8.94 -5.96
C GLY A 73 3.49 8.00 -5.76
N SER A 74 4.69 8.57 -5.73
CA SER A 74 5.93 7.82 -5.48
C SER A 74 7.05 8.75 -5.05
N VAL A 75 8.10 8.24 -4.42
CA VAL A 75 9.31 9.03 -4.10
C VAL A 75 10.58 8.28 -4.47
N GLY A 76 11.66 9.02 -4.67
CA GLY A 76 12.99 8.47 -4.94
C GLY A 76 13.44 8.69 -6.37
N GLY A 77 14.76 8.62 -6.57
CA GLY A 77 15.39 8.75 -7.88
C GLY A 77 16.91 8.91 -7.77
N PRO A 78 17.66 8.58 -8.84
CA PRO A 78 19.13 8.57 -8.81
C PRO A 78 19.73 9.95 -8.50
N LYS A 79 19.01 11.04 -8.80
CA LYS A 79 19.41 12.42 -8.52
C LYS A 79 19.75 12.66 -7.06
N TRP A 80 19.05 12.00 -6.13
CA TRP A 80 19.19 12.23 -4.68
C TRP A 80 19.97 11.12 -3.97
N ALA A 81 20.62 10.19 -4.68
CA ALA A 81 21.36 9.09 -4.06
C ALA A 81 22.51 9.55 -3.11
N GLY A 82 23.08 10.73 -3.40
CA GLY A 82 24.18 11.33 -2.64
C GLY A 82 23.77 12.21 -1.45
N VAL A 83 22.47 12.44 -1.21
CA VAL A 83 22.04 13.21 -0.03
C VAL A 83 22.22 12.39 1.24
N ARG A 84 22.37 13.07 2.39
CA ARG A 84 22.48 12.40 3.71
C ARG A 84 21.29 11.46 3.91
N TYR A 85 21.52 10.32 4.54
CA TYR A 85 20.52 9.26 4.72
C TYR A 85 19.17 9.79 5.24
N GLU A 86 19.22 10.66 6.26
CA GLU A 86 18.05 11.28 6.90
C GLU A 86 17.29 12.27 5.99
N HIS A 87 17.91 12.73 4.89
CA HIS A 87 17.36 13.71 3.96
C HIS A 87 16.98 13.07 2.62
N ARG A 88 17.06 11.75 2.48
CA ARG A 88 16.66 11.06 1.24
C ARG A 88 15.15 11.19 1.00
N PRO A 89 14.68 11.10 -0.27
CA PRO A 89 13.25 11.19 -0.57
C PRO A 89 12.36 10.26 0.28
N GLU A 90 12.83 9.04 0.55
CA GLU A 90 12.12 8.02 1.33
C GLU A 90 11.91 8.45 2.79
N ALA A 91 12.77 9.31 3.34
CA ALA A 91 12.62 9.84 4.70
C ALA A 91 11.34 10.69 4.83
N GLY A 92 10.89 11.34 3.75
CA GLY A 92 9.61 12.08 3.73
C GLY A 92 8.41 11.16 3.90
N LEU A 93 8.40 10.01 3.21
CA LEU A 93 7.34 8.99 3.34
C LEU A 93 7.34 8.36 4.74
N LEU A 94 8.51 8.00 5.26
CA LEU A 94 8.63 7.45 6.62
C LEU A 94 8.16 8.45 7.68
N ARG A 95 8.49 9.73 7.50
CA ARG A 95 8.03 10.80 8.40
C ARG A 95 6.50 10.95 8.34
N LEU A 96 5.89 11.03 7.16
CA LEU A 96 4.43 11.10 7.03
C LEU A 96 3.75 9.93 7.73
N ARG A 97 4.21 8.69 7.51
CA ARG A 97 3.65 7.50 8.16
C ARG A 97 3.76 7.55 9.68
N LYS A 98 4.92 8.00 10.20
CA LYS A 98 5.17 8.08 11.65
C LYS A 98 4.39 9.21 12.31
N ASP A 99 4.48 10.42 11.78
CA ASP A 99 3.89 11.63 12.37
C ASP A 99 2.34 11.57 12.34
N LEU A 100 1.76 10.93 11.32
CA LEU A 100 0.32 10.68 11.22
C LEU A 100 -0.14 9.40 11.95
N GLY A 101 0.79 8.62 12.51
CA GLY A 101 0.48 7.38 13.25
C GLY A 101 -0.15 6.27 12.39
N LEU A 102 0.23 6.16 11.11
CA LEU A 102 -0.36 5.24 10.12
C LEU A 102 0.16 3.81 10.30
N PHE A 103 -0.25 3.14 11.37
CA PHE A 103 0.32 1.85 11.77
C PHE A 103 -0.14 0.65 10.94
N ALA A 104 -1.31 0.71 10.28
CA ALA A 104 -1.88 -0.44 9.57
C ALA A 104 -1.74 -0.28 8.05
N ASN A 105 -0.76 -0.97 7.45
CA ASN A 105 -0.61 -1.02 6.02
C ASN A 105 -1.39 -2.21 5.44
N LEU A 106 -2.30 -1.91 4.51
CA LEU A 106 -3.16 -2.85 3.80
C LEU A 106 -2.67 -2.98 2.36
N ARG A 107 -2.26 -4.18 1.97
CA ARG A 107 -1.80 -4.50 0.61
C ARG A 107 -2.61 -5.68 0.05
N PRO A 108 -3.68 -5.43 -0.71
CA PRO A 108 -4.41 -6.48 -1.40
C PRO A 108 -3.58 -7.03 -2.57
N ALA A 109 -3.37 -8.34 -2.61
CA ALA A 109 -2.80 -9.06 -3.73
C ALA A 109 -3.91 -9.84 -4.45
N ILE A 110 -4.44 -9.22 -5.51
CA ILE A 110 -5.55 -9.76 -6.31
C ILE A 110 -5.04 -10.12 -7.70
N CYS A 111 -5.28 -11.36 -8.14
CA CYS A 111 -5.01 -11.78 -9.51
C CYS A 111 -6.31 -11.72 -10.31
N TYR A 112 -6.44 -10.69 -11.15
CA TYR A 112 -7.50 -10.60 -12.15
C TYR A 112 -7.36 -11.77 -13.14
N PRO A 113 -8.43 -12.51 -13.47
CA PRO A 113 -8.36 -13.62 -14.42
C PRO A 113 -7.70 -13.23 -15.76
N ALA A 114 -7.99 -12.02 -16.24
CA ALA A 114 -7.41 -11.46 -17.46
C ALA A 114 -5.89 -11.22 -17.41
N LEU A 115 -5.28 -11.29 -16.22
CA LEU A 115 -3.85 -11.13 -15.97
C LEU A 115 -3.19 -12.41 -15.42
N ALA A 116 -3.91 -13.52 -15.29
CA ALA A 116 -3.35 -14.76 -14.74
C ALA A 116 -2.13 -15.25 -15.54
N SER A 117 -2.12 -15.04 -16.87
CA SER A 117 -0.99 -15.37 -17.74
C SER A 117 0.20 -14.41 -17.65
N ALA A 118 0.04 -13.26 -16.98
CA ALA A 118 1.14 -12.32 -16.72
C ALA A 118 1.98 -12.76 -15.52
N SER A 119 1.45 -13.63 -14.66
CA SER A 119 2.20 -14.23 -13.56
C SER A 119 3.29 -15.16 -14.07
N SER A 120 4.40 -15.22 -13.32
CA SER A 120 5.44 -16.24 -13.52
C SER A 120 5.03 -17.62 -12.99
N LEU A 121 3.96 -17.69 -12.20
CA LEU A 121 3.38 -18.95 -11.72
C LEU A 121 2.36 -19.51 -12.72
N LYS A 122 2.13 -20.81 -12.63
CA LYS A 122 1.12 -21.48 -13.45
C LYS A 122 -0.28 -20.90 -13.16
N PRO A 123 -1.12 -20.63 -14.19
CA PRO A 123 -2.43 -20.02 -14.00
C PRO A 123 -3.29 -20.69 -12.92
N GLU A 124 -3.32 -22.03 -12.84
CA GLU A 124 -4.12 -22.76 -11.86
C GLU A 124 -3.73 -22.47 -10.39
N ILE A 125 -2.51 -21.98 -10.15
CA ILE A 125 -2.00 -21.60 -8.82
C ILE A 125 -2.46 -20.20 -8.41
N VAL A 126 -2.53 -19.25 -9.35
CA VAL A 126 -2.73 -17.82 -9.07
C VAL A 126 -4.07 -17.27 -9.53
N GLU A 127 -4.75 -17.89 -10.48
CA GLU A 127 -6.07 -17.46 -10.92
C GLU A 127 -7.07 -17.50 -9.75
N GLY A 128 -7.76 -16.38 -9.54
CA GLY A 128 -8.67 -16.17 -8.41
C GLY A 128 -7.96 -15.88 -7.08
N LEU A 129 -6.67 -15.53 -7.11
CA LEU A 129 -5.95 -15.08 -5.92
C LEU A 129 -6.58 -13.81 -5.38
N ASP A 130 -6.87 -13.82 -4.09
CA ASP A 130 -7.36 -12.67 -3.32
C ASP A 130 -6.86 -12.84 -1.88
N ILE A 131 -5.74 -12.18 -1.58
CA ILE A 131 -5.12 -12.13 -0.24
C ILE A 131 -5.03 -10.67 0.18
N LEU A 132 -5.25 -10.40 1.46
CA LEU A 132 -4.94 -9.11 2.07
C LEU A 132 -3.78 -9.24 3.05
N ILE A 133 -2.70 -8.51 2.83
CA ILE A 133 -1.60 -8.42 3.79
C ILE A 133 -1.78 -7.17 4.66
N VAL A 134 -1.77 -7.38 5.97
CA VAL A 134 -1.88 -6.38 7.02
C VAL A 134 -0.52 -6.29 7.72
N ARG A 135 0.26 -5.29 7.33
CA ARG A 135 1.62 -5.04 7.81
C ARG A 135 1.59 -3.94 8.88
N GLU A 136 2.24 -4.20 10.01
CA GLU A 136 2.56 -3.12 10.96
C GLU A 136 3.58 -2.17 10.33
N LEU A 137 3.31 -0.88 10.31
CA LEU A 137 4.05 0.08 9.47
C LEU A 137 4.90 1.10 10.25
N THR A 138 4.72 1.24 11.56
CA THR A 138 5.28 2.34 12.36
C THR A 138 6.24 1.91 13.47
N GLY A 139 6.45 0.60 13.65
CA GLY A 139 7.37 0.01 14.63
C GLY A 139 8.35 -0.98 14.01
N GLY A 140 8.90 -1.87 14.84
CA GLY A 140 9.88 -2.87 14.42
C GLY A 140 11.24 -2.29 14.05
N VAL A 141 12.06 -3.07 13.35
CA VAL A 141 13.46 -2.74 12.99
C VAL A 141 13.63 -1.49 12.13
N TYR A 142 12.55 -0.99 11.51
CA TYR A 142 12.57 0.23 10.72
C TYR A 142 12.72 1.47 11.61
N PHE A 143 12.17 1.43 12.83
CA PHE A 143 12.11 2.57 13.75
C PHE A 143 12.75 2.30 15.11
N GLY A 144 13.16 1.05 15.38
CA GLY A 144 13.73 0.65 16.66
C GLY A 144 15.16 1.15 16.85
N GLU A 145 15.41 1.70 18.04
CA GLU A 145 16.71 2.19 18.49
C GLU A 145 17.34 1.25 19.54
N PRO A 146 18.67 1.13 19.60
CA PRO A 146 19.67 1.84 18.79
C PRO A 146 19.75 1.38 17.33
N LYS A 147 20.08 2.32 16.44
CA LYS A 147 20.35 2.10 15.00
C LYS A 147 21.62 2.81 14.56
N GLU A 148 22.75 2.09 14.54
CA GLU A 148 24.07 2.74 14.34
C GLU A 148 25.13 1.83 13.70
N ILE A 149 26.15 2.47 13.12
CA ILE A 149 27.40 1.82 12.71
C ILE A 149 28.56 2.48 13.48
N VAL A 150 29.21 1.72 14.35
CA VAL A 150 30.31 2.21 15.20
C VAL A 150 31.62 1.52 14.85
N THR A 151 32.75 2.20 15.10
CA THR A 151 34.08 1.57 15.10
C THR A 151 34.37 1.08 16.51
N LEU A 152 34.66 -0.21 16.66
CA LEU A 152 35.05 -0.83 17.92
C LEU A 152 36.51 -0.50 18.26
N GLU A 153 36.91 -0.75 19.51
CA GLU A 153 38.27 -0.49 19.99
C GLU A 153 39.35 -1.24 19.18
N ASN A 154 39.03 -2.41 18.65
CA ASN A 154 39.91 -3.21 17.79
C ASN A 154 39.94 -2.75 16.33
N GLY A 155 39.23 -1.68 15.97
CA GLY A 155 39.12 -1.15 14.61
C GLY A 155 38.01 -1.78 13.75
N GLU A 156 37.31 -2.81 14.22
CA GLU A 156 36.19 -3.42 13.49
C GLU A 156 34.98 -2.48 13.40
N LYS A 157 34.14 -2.66 12.38
CA LYS A 157 32.85 -1.98 12.27
C LYS A 157 31.74 -2.89 12.80
N ARG A 158 30.92 -2.37 13.72
CA ARG A 158 29.70 -3.04 14.20
C ARG A 158 28.48 -2.24 13.79
N ALA A 159 27.53 -2.90 13.14
CA ALA A 159 26.20 -2.35 12.85
C ALA A 159 25.17 -2.95 13.81
N VAL A 160 24.21 -2.12 14.24
CA VAL A 160 23.08 -2.54 15.08
C VAL A 160 21.80 -1.97 14.47
N ASP A 161 20.79 -2.82 14.35
CA ASP A 161 19.41 -2.46 14.07
C ASP A 161 18.52 -3.20 15.10
N THR A 162 17.54 -2.51 15.69
CA THR A 162 16.79 -3.06 16.83
C THR A 162 15.36 -3.45 16.44
N GLN A 163 15.03 -4.74 16.44
CA GLN A 163 13.64 -5.22 16.31
C GLN A 163 12.93 -5.15 17.67
N VAL A 164 12.02 -4.18 17.84
CA VAL A 164 11.28 -3.96 19.08
C VAL A 164 9.79 -3.72 18.82
N TYR A 165 8.95 -4.26 19.69
CA TYR A 165 7.51 -4.07 19.72
C TYR A 165 6.99 -4.06 21.16
N THR A 166 6.00 -3.21 21.41
CA THR A 166 5.18 -3.22 22.63
C THR A 166 3.91 -4.03 22.40
N THR A 167 3.26 -4.46 23.49
CA THR A 167 1.98 -5.16 23.40
C THR A 167 0.90 -4.32 22.71
N GLY A 168 0.86 -3.01 22.96
CA GLY A 168 -0.10 -2.09 22.34
C GLY A 168 0.06 -1.97 20.83
N GLU A 169 1.29 -2.01 20.31
CA GLU A 169 1.56 -1.96 18.88
C GLU A 169 1.10 -3.23 18.16
N ILE A 170 1.32 -4.40 18.78
CA ILE A 170 0.86 -5.68 18.25
C ILE A 170 -0.67 -5.78 18.36
N ASP A 171 -1.25 -5.27 19.45
CA ASP A 171 -2.69 -5.35 19.71
C ASP A 171 -3.50 -4.61 18.65
N ARG A 172 -3.15 -3.34 18.39
CA ARG A 172 -3.85 -2.52 17.40
C ARG A 172 -3.82 -3.10 15.99
N ILE A 173 -2.70 -3.68 15.54
CA ILE A 173 -2.58 -4.24 14.19
C ILE A 173 -3.31 -5.59 14.07
N ALA A 174 -3.27 -6.42 15.13
CA ALA A 174 -3.99 -7.68 15.17
C ALA A 174 -5.51 -7.46 15.07
N ARG A 175 -6.05 -6.48 15.80
CA ARG A 175 -7.48 -6.12 15.71
C ARG A 175 -7.88 -5.71 14.31
N VAL A 176 -7.08 -4.86 13.66
CA VAL A 176 -7.33 -4.48 12.25
C VAL A 176 -7.41 -5.72 11.36
N ALA A 177 -6.47 -6.67 11.51
CA ALA A 177 -6.49 -7.90 10.72
C ALA A 177 -7.74 -8.76 10.97
N PHE A 178 -8.14 -8.95 12.23
CA PHE A 178 -9.35 -9.72 12.56
C PHE A 178 -10.64 -9.06 12.05
N GLU A 179 -10.79 -7.73 12.22
CA GLU A 179 -11.96 -7.01 11.70
C GLU A 179 -12.05 -7.04 10.18
N LEU A 180 -10.91 -7.01 9.49
CA LEU A 180 -10.86 -7.18 8.03
C LEU A 180 -11.20 -8.61 7.62
N ALA A 181 -10.69 -9.61 8.34
CA ALA A 181 -10.98 -11.02 8.05
C ALA A 181 -12.48 -11.34 8.17
N ARG A 182 -13.18 -10.79 9.17
CA ARG A 182 -14.65 -10.93 9.33
C ARG A 182 -15.45 -10.46 8.11
N LYS A 183 -14.91 -9.50 7.35
CA LYS A 183 -15.53 -8.97 6.12
C LYS A 183 -15.11 -9.74 4.87
N ARG A 184 -14.29 -10.80 5.03
CA ARG A 184 -13.70 -11.61 3.97
C ARG A 184 -14.03 -13.09 4.19
N ARG A 185 -13.06 -14.00 4.03
CA ARG A 185 -13.25 -15.45 4.24
C ARG A 185 -13.07 -15.87 5.70
N ASN A 186 -13.05 -14.91 6.63
CA ASN A 186 -13.02 -15.11 8.07
C ASN A 186 -11.82 -15.94 8.55
N LYS A 187 -10.64 -15.70 7.95
CA LYS A 187 -9.39 -16.36 8.30
C LYS A 187 -8.22 -15.38 8.41
N VAL A 188 -7.45 -15.49 9.49
CA VAL A 188 -6.20 -14.77 9.74
C VAL A 188 -5.04 -15.76 9.87
N SER A 189 -3.97 -15.51 9.11
CA SER A 189 -2.68 -16.18 9.24
C SER A 189 -1.68 -15.19 9.83
N SER A 190 -1.29 -15.37 11.09
CA SER A 190 -0.24 -14.57 11.73
C SER A 190 1.12 -15.10 11.30
N ALA A 191 1.90 -14.26 10.62
CA ALA A 191 3.24 -14.61 10.16
C ALA A 191 4.31 -13.96 11.07
N GLU A 192 5.10 -14.79 11.75
CA GLU A 192 6.14 -14.29 12.66
C GLU A 192 7.35 -15.23 12.73
N LYS A 193 8.40 -14.89 13.51
CA LYS A 193 9.57 -15.75 13.72
C LYS A 193 9.76 -16.15 15.19
N HIS A 194 8.70 -16.66 15.82
CA HIS A 194 8.65 -16.97 17.25
C HIS A 194 9.59 -18.10 17.70
N ASN A 195 10.11 -18.92 16.77
CA ASN A 195 11.09 -19.97 17.09
C ASN A 195 12.53 -19.45 17.26
N VAL A 196 12.79 -18.17 16.93
CA VAL A 196 14.11 -17.54 17.05
C VAL A 196 14.04 -16.21 17.79
N MET A 197 13.04 -15.37 17.48
CA MET A 197 12.99 -13.97 17.91
C MET A 197 12.08 -13.80 19.13
N LYS A 198 12.56 -13.12 20.17
CA LYS A 198 11.74 -12.76 21.35
C LYS A 198 10.58 -11.82 21.00
N SER A 199 10.79 -10.88 20.09
CA SER A 199 9.70 -10.07 19.52
C SER A 199 8.65 -10.94 18.81
N GLY A 200 9.07 -11.99 18.12
CA GLY A 200 8.17 -12.98 17.52
C GLY A 200 7.39 -13.81 18.56
N VAL A 201 8.01 -14.14 19.70
CA VAL A 201 7.29 -14.81 20.82
C VAL A 201 6.20 -13.90 21.37
N LEU A 202 6.54 -12.64 21.68
CA LEU A 202 5.57 -11.66 22.17
C LEU A 202 4.44 -11.41 21.15
N TRP A 203 4.78 -11.32 19.87
CA TRP A 203 3.82 -11.20 18.77
C TRP A 203 2.77 -12.32 18.83
N LYS A 204 3.24 -13.57 18.85
CA LYS A 204 2.39 -14.75 18.92
C LYS A 204 1.49 -14.74 20.16
N GLU A 205 2.03 -14.42 21.33
CA GLU A 205 1.28 -14.36 22.59
C GLU A 205 0.16 -13.31 22.54
N VAL A 206 0.45 -12.11 22.04
CA VAL A 206 -0.52 -11.01 21.97
C VAL A 206 -1.62 -11.31 20.96
N VAL A 207 -1.27 -11.79 19.76
CA VAL A 207 -2.26 -12.15 18.73
C VAL A 207 -3.20 -13.26 19.23
N ALA A 208 -2.64 -14.32 19.84
CA ALA A 208 -3.45 -15.42 20.39
C ALA A 208 -4.36 -14.96 21.54
N ARG A 209 -3.88 -14.06 22.42
CA ARG A 209 -4.68 -13.50 23.51
C ARG A 209 -5.87 -12.69 22.98
N ILE A 210 -5.65 -11.84 21.99
CA ILE A 210 -6.71 -11.01 21.39
C ILE A 210 -7.74 -11.88 20.67
N HIS A 211 -7.27 -12.88 19.93
CA HIS A 211 -8.13 -13.86 19.30
C HIS A 211 -9.06 -14.54 20.30
N ALA A 212 -8.50 -15.09 21.38
CA ALA A 212 -9.26 -15.78 22.41
C ALA A 212 -10.27 -14.88 23.15
N ALA A 213 -9.95 -13.59 23.31
CA ALA A 213 -10.81 -12.64 24.02
C ALA A 213 -11.97 -12.13 23.15
N ASP A 214 -11.67 -11.70 21.92
CA ASP A 214 -12.57 -10.83 21.15
C ASP A 214 -12.92 -11.35 19.74
N TYR A 215 -12.19 -12.36 19.24
CA TYR A 215 -12.26 -12.82 17.84
C TYR A 215 -12.28 -14.34 17.69
N ALA A 216 -12.83 -15.06 18.67
CA ALA A 216 -12.91 -16.52 18.65
C ALA A 216 -13.76 -17.08 17.48
N ASP A 217 -14.55 -16.24 16.82
CA ASP A 217 -15.30 -16.52 15.61
C ASP A 217 -14.43 -16.54 14.33
N VAL A 218 -13.22 -15.98 14.34
CA VAL A 218 -12.30 -15.94 13.19
C VAL A 218 -11.36 -17.14 13.23
N GLU A 219 -11.12 -17.82 12.10
CA GLU A 219 -10.09 -18.85 12.03
C GLU A 219 -8.71 -18.21 12.18
N LEU A 220 -7.92 -18.65 13.17
CA LEU A 220 -6.54 -18.19 13.38
C LEU A 220 -5.55 -19.34 13.16
N GLU A 221 -4.54 -19.10 12.34
CA GLU A 221 -3.34 -19.93 12.29
C GLU A 221 -2.07 -19.09 12.51
N HIS A 222 -1.05 -19.70 13.12
CA HIS A 222 0.30 -19.13 13.21
C HIS A 222 1.21 -19.84 12.22
N VAL A 223 1.94 -19.06 11.42
CA VAL A 223 2.88 -19.54 10.42
C VAL A 223 4.22 -18.85 10.61
N LEU A 224 5.32 -19.59 10.46
CA LEU A 224 6.64 -18.95 10.47
C LEU A 224 6.83 -18.13 9.19
N ALA A 225 7.38 -16.92 9.29
CA ALA A 225 7.51 -16.00 8.16
C ALA A 225 8.23 -16.60 6.93
N ASP A 226 9.22 -17.47 7.14
CA ASP A 226 9.90 -18.21 6.07
C ASP A 226 9.00 -19.27 5.42
N ASN A 227 8.24 -20.04 6.22
CA ASN A 227 7.24 -20.96 5.66
C ASN A 227 6.14 -20.17 4.93
N CYS A 228 5.72 -19.01 5.44
CA CYS A 228 4.75 -18.15 4.78
C CYS A 228 5.23 -17.76 3.38
N ALA A 229 6.50 -17.36 3.24
CA ALA A 229 7.11 -17.07 1.94
C ALA A 229 7.08 -18.28 0.99
N MET A 230 7.40 -19.49 1.48
CA MET A 230 7.29 -20.71 0.68
C MET A 230 5.85 -21.01 0.24
N GLN A 231 4.89 -20.83 1.14
CA GLN A 231 3.47 -21.08 0.89
C GLN A 231 2.85 -20.09 -0.09
N LEU A 232 3.30 -18.83 -0.11
CA LEU A 232 2.92 -17.84 -1.11
C LEU A 232 3.29 -18.30 -2.54
N VAL A 233 4.38 -19.04 -2.71
CA VAL A 233 4.74 -19.63 -4.00
C VAL A 233 3.98 -20.94 -4.26
N ARG A 234 3.88 -21.80 -3.25
CA ARG A 234 3.37 -23.17 -3.42
C ARG A 234 1.86 -23.25 -3.55
N ARG A 235 1.11 -22.53 -2.70
CA ARG A 235 -0.35 -22.59 -2.60
C ARG A 235 -0.89 -21.27 -2.02
N PRO A 236 -0.75 -20.14 -2.71
CA PRO A 236 -1.09 -18.82 -2.16
C PRO A 236 -2.57 -18.69 -1.79
N LYS A 237 -3.47 -19.31 -2.57
CA LYS A 237 -4.93 -19.26 -2.35
C LYS A 237 -5.43 -19.82 -1.01
N GLN A 238 -4.55 -20.40 -0.18
CA GLN A 238 -4.89 -20.85 1.18
C GLN A 238 -5.05 -19.71 2.18
N TYR A 239 -4.48 -18.54 1.88
CA TYR A 239 -4.50 -17.37 2.75
C TYR A 239 -5.69 -16.48 2.44
N ASP A 240 -6.24 -15.83 3.47
CA ASP A 240 -7.22 -14.76 3.34
C ASP A 240 -6.62 -13.43 3.80
N VAL A 241 -6.45 -13.27 5.11
CA VAL A 241 -5.73 -12.14 5.70
C VAL A 241 -4.42 -12.64 6.32
N ILE A 242 -3.29 -12.04 5.94
CA ILE A 242 -2.00 -12.29 6.59
C ILE A 242 -1.66 -11.07 7.45
N VAL A 243 -1.37 -11.28 8.74
CA VAL A 243 -0.92 -10.20 9.63
C VAL A 243 0.51 -10.45 10.08
N THR A 244 1.35 -9.41 10.04
CA THR A 244 2.78 -9.56 10.28
C THR A 244 3.44 -8.24 10.68
N ASP A 245 4.66 -8.33 11.22
CA ASP A 245 5.49 -7.18 11.55
C ASP A 245 5.96 -6.38 10.31
N ASN A 246 6.66 -5.28 10.56
CA ASN A 246 7.09 -4.34 9.53
C ASN A 246 8.03 -4.97 8.48
N LEU A 247 9.10 -5.66 8.91
CA LEU A 247 10.10 -6.21 8.01
C LEU A 247 9.54 -7.39 7.21
N PHE A 248 8.89 -8.35 7.88
CA PHE A 248 8.30 -9.49 7.20
C PHE A 248 7.12 -9.06 6.32
N GLY A 249 6.34 -8.07 6.74
CA GLY A 249 5.27 -7.49 5.93
C GLY A 249 5.80 -6.85 4.65
N ASP A 250 6.94 -6.16 4.70
CA ASP A 250 7.60 -5.62 3.51
C ASP A 250 7.88 -6.74 2.50
N ILE A 251 8.64 -7.75 2.94
CA ILE A 251 9.11 -8.85 2.08
C ILE A 251 7.94 -9.70 1.56
N LEU A 252 7.01 -10.09 2.44
CA LEU A 252 5.90 -10.97 2.08
C LEU A 252 4.90 -10.25 1.17
N SER A 253 4.69 -8.95 1.35
CA SER A 253 3.79 -8.18 0.48
C SER A 253 4.37 -7.94 -0.90
N ASP A 254 5.66 -7.67 -1.01
CA ASP A 254 6.34 -7.59 -2.31
C ASP A 254 6.40 -8.95 -3.02
N ALA A 255 6.53 -10.05 -2.27
CA ALA A 255 6.42 -11.39 -2.83
C ALA A 255 4.99 -11.67 -3.35
N ALA A 256 3.97 -11.40 -2.53
CA ALA A 256 2.56 -11.58 -2.89
C ALA A 256 2.15 -10.73 -4.09
N ALA A 257 2.69 -9.51 -4.15
CA ALA A 257 2.56 -8.60 -5.26
C ALA A 257 3.02 -9.22 -6.58
N MET A 258 4.21 -9.82 -6.59
CA MET A 258 4.75 -10.43 -7.80
C MET A 258 4.00 -11.70 -8.24
N LEU A 259 3.25 -12.36 -7.34
CA LEU A 259 2.40 -13.51 -7.70
C LEU A 259 1.31 -13.11 -8.70
N THR A 260 0.81 -11.88 -8.65
CA THR A 260 -0.28 -11.41 -9.53
C THR A 260 0.21 -11.01 -10.92
N GLY A 261 1.53 -10.92 -11.12
CA GLY A 261 2.18 -10.65 -12.40
C GLY A 261 2.61 -9.21 -12.64
N SER A 262 2.11 -8.22 -11.88
CA SER A 262 2.61 -6.84 -11.98
C SER A 262 2.46 -6.04 -10.69
N LEU A 263 3.57 -5.43 -10.26
CA LEU A 263 3.59 -4.40 -9.21
C LEU A 263 2.75 -3.17 -9.58
N GLY A 264 2.60 -2.88 -10.89
CA GLY A 264 1.82 -1.77 -11.44
C GLY A 264 0.31 -1.85 -11.17
N MET A 265 -0.16 -2.97 -10.61
CA MET A 265 -1.57 -3.23 -10.34
C MET A 265 -1.97 -3.12 -8.86
N LEU A 266 -1.03 -2.82 -7.97
CA LEU A 266 -1.23 -3.03 -6.54
C LEU A 266 -1.39 -1.71 -5.79
N PRO A 267 -2.63 -1.41 -5.36
CA PRO A 267 -2.86 -0.30 -4.46
C PRO A 267 -2.44 -0.66 -3.04
N SER A 268 -2.30 0.35 -2.20
CA SER A 268 -2.15 0.15 -0.77
C SER A 268 -2.80 1.27 0.04
N ALA A 269 -3.11 0.98 1.31
CA ALA A 269 -3.59 1.96 2.27
C ALA A 269 -2.77 1.86 3.55
N SER A 270 -2.41 2.99 4.13
CA SER A 270 -1.76 3.11 5.42
C SER A 270 -2.70 3.87 6.34
N LEU A 271 -3.27 3.17 7.32
CA LEU A 271 -4.36 3.67 8.15
C LEU A 271 -3.88 3.93 9.58
N GLY A 272 -4.25 5.09 10.12
CA GLY A 272 -4.14 5.40 11.54
C GLY A 272 -5.28 4.81 12.36
N ALA A 273 -5.24 5.11 13.67
CA ALA A 273 -6.34 4.81 14.58
C ALA A 273 -7.54 5.71 14.28
N GLU A 274 -8.75 5.19 14.51
CA GLU A 274 -9.95 6.02 14.51
C GLU A 274 -9.97 6.93 15.74
N ASP A 275 -10.31 8.18 15.53
CA ASP A 275 -10.65 9.12 16.58
C ASP A 275 -12.11 8.94 17.03
N ALA A 276 -12.53 9.71 18.04
CA ALA A 276 -13.88 9.63 18.60
C ALA A 276 -15.01 9.96 17.59
N SER A 277 -14.68 10.61 16.47
CA SER A 277 -15.63 10.90 15.39
C SER A 277 -15.72 9.79 14.34
N GLY A 278 -14.89 8.75 14.46
CA GLY A 278 -14.74 7.69 13.46
C GLY A 278 -13.83 8.09 12.28
N ARG A 279 -13.20 9.26 12.34
CA ARG A 279 -12.22 9.69 11.36
C ARG A 279 -10.85 9.11 11.71
N ARG A 280 -10.03 8.83 10.71
CA ARG A 280 -8.64 8.42 10.89
C ARG A 280 -7.74 9.16 9.90
N ALA A 281 -6.49 9.41 10.26
CA ALA A 281 -5.48 9.77 9.28
C ALA A 281 -5.26 8.57 8.34
N ALA A 282 -5.11 8.83 7.05
CA ALA A 282 -4.93 7.77 6.06
C ALA A 282 -4.13 8.26 4.86
N LEU A 283 -3.22 7.40 4.38
CA LEU A 283 -2.44 7.61 3.17
C LEU A 283 -2.63 6.43 2.22
N TYR A 284 -2.87 6.71 0.96
CA TYR A 284 -3.14 5.73 -0.09
C TYR A 284 -2.12 5.91 -1.20
N GLU A 285 -1.45 4.82 -1.57
CA GLU A 285 -0.32 4.85 -2.50
C GLU A 285 -0.22 3.55 -3.29
N PRO A 286 0.25 3.60 -4.55
CA PRO A 286 0.64 2.40 -5.27
C PRO A 286 1.89 1.80 -4.62
N VAL A 287 2.04 0.47 -4.69
CA VAL A 287 3.22 -0.22 -4.14
C VAL A 287 4.47 -0.01 -5.00
N HIS A 288 4.31 0.29 -6.29
CA HIS A 288 5.44 0.47 -7.20
C HIS A 288 6.28 1.72 -6.86
N GLY A 289 7.58 1.67 -7.15
CA GLY A 289 8.47 2.81 -6.99
C GLY A 289 8.28 3.93 -8.03
N SER A 290 9.20 4.88 -8.06
CA SER A 290 9.13 6.07 -8.93
C SER A 290 9.49 5.83 -10.40
N ALA A 291 10.01 4.65 -10.76
CA ALA A 291 10.36 4.26 -12.14
C ALA A 291 11.00 5.40 -12.97
N PRO A 292 12.14 5.97 -12.52
CA PRO A 292 12.72 7.19 -13.09
C PRO A 292 13.18 7.01 -14.55
N ASP A 293 13.37 5.78 -15.00
CA ASP A 293 13.74 5.40 -16.36
C ASP A 293 12.60 5.60 -17.38
N ILE A 294 11.34 5.64 -16.94
CA ILE A 294 10.16 5.87 -17.78
C ILE A 294 9.40 7.16 -17.45
N ALA A 295 9.88 7.93 -16.47
CA ALA A 295 9.26 9.20 -16.08
C ALA A 295 9.18 10.19 -17.26
N GLY A 296 8.01 10.80 -17.43
CA GLY A 296 7.70 11.74 -18.49
C GLY A 296 7.45 11.12 -19.86
N GLN A 297 7.46 9.79 -19.99
CA GLN A 297 7.29 9.10 -21.28
C GLN A 297 5.85 8.63 -21.53
N GLY A 298 4.94 8.78 -20.57
CA GLY A 298 3.56 8.31 -20.71
C GLY A 298 3.45 6.78 -20.77
N LEU A 299 4.39 6.05 -20.15
CA LEU A 299 4.44 4.58 -20.14
C LEU A 299 4.03 3.96 -18.81
N ALA A 300 3.79 4.77 -17.79
CA ALA A 300 3.43 4.33 -16.45
C ALA A 300 2.04 3.68 -16.43
N ASN A 301 1.87 2.69 -15.56
CA ASN A 301 0.58 2.07 -15.32
C ASN A 301 -0.19 2.84 -14.24
N PRO A 302 -1.31 3.52 -14.54
CA PRO A 302 -2.05 4.29 -13.53
C PRO A 302 -2.97 3.43 -12.66
N LEU A 303 -3.14 2.12 -12.96
CA LEU A 303 -4.17 1.29 -12.34
C LEU A 303 -3.96 1.09 -10.84
N ALA A 304 -2.72 0.98 -10.35
CA ALA A 304 -2.45 0.94 -8.91
C ALA A 304 -2.83 2.25 -8.19
N MET A 305 -2.58 3.41 -8.81
CA MET A 305 -2.96 4.70 -8.22
C MET A 305 -4.49 4.89 -8.22
N ILE A 306 -5.17 4.47 -9.29
CA ILE A 306 -6.64 4.44 -9.37
C ILE A 306 -7.22 3.47 -8.33
N GLY A 307 -6.62 2.29 -8.15
CA GLY A 307 -6.98 1.37 -7.08
C GLY A 307 -6.76 1.97 -5.69
N SER A 308 -5.73 2.79 -5.51
CA SER A 308 -5.46 3.47 -4.24
C SER A 308 -6.53 4.53 -3.95
N LEU A 309 -7.01 5.22 -4.98
CA LEU A 309 -8.21 6.06 -4.87
C LEU A 309 -9.46 5.25 -4.51
N ALA A 310 -9.66 4.06 -5.09
CA ALA A 310 -10.77 3.18 -4.69
C ALA A 310 -10.67 2.78 -3.21
N MET A 311 -9.47 2.48 -2.72
CA MET A 311 -9.23 2.25 -1.29
C MET A 311 -9.55 3.50 -0.45
N ALA A 312 -9.19 4.70 -0.90
CA ALA A 312 -9.53 5.95 -0.21
C ALA A 312 -11.04 6.17 -0.09
N LEU A 313 -11.77 5.97 -1.20
CA LEU A 313 -13.23 6.01 -1.23
C LEU A 313 -13.83 5.03 -0.22
N ARG A 314 -13.28 3.81 -0.12
CA ARG A 314 -13.78 2.75 0.77
C ARG A 314 -13.45 3.00 2.24
N TYR A 315 -12.19 3.25 2.57
CA TYR A 315 -11.69 3.20 3.95
C TYR A 315 -11.69 4.56 4.66
N SER A 316 -11.64 5.68 3.93
CA SER A 316 -11.72 7.03 4.51
C SER A 316 -13.06 7.71 4.29
N LEU A 317 -13.65 7.54 3.10
CA LEU A 317 -14.81 8.37 2.70
C LEU A 317 -16.16 7.65 2.89
N GLY A 318 -16.17 6.37 3.27
CA GLY A 318 -17.39 5.59 3.45
C GLY A 318 -18.16 5.32 2.15
N MET A 319 -17.51 5.50 0.99
CA MET A 319 -18.08 5.40 -0.34
C MET A 319 -17.83 4.02 -0.96
N GLY A 320 -18.03 2.94 -0.19
CA GLY A 320 -17.73 1.56 -0.60
C GLY A 320 -18.38 1.15 -1.92
N GLY A 321 -19.66 1.49 -2.14
CA GLY A 321 -20.35 1.18 -3.39
C GLY A 321 -19.81 1.95 -4.62
N ILE A 322 -19.17 3.11 -4.43
CA ILE A 322 -18.47 3.83 -5.50
C ILE A 322 -17.08 3.22 -5.73
N ALA A 323 -16.39 2.83 -4.66
CA ALA A 323 -15.13 2.09 -4.77
C ALA A 323 -15.30 0.80 -5.57
N ASP A 324 -16.37 0.02 -5.31
CA ASP A 324 -16.70 -1.21 -6.05
C ASP A 324 -16.87 -0.94 -7.56
N ARG A 325 -17.49 0.19 -7.94
CA ARG A 325 -17.67 0.59 -9.35
C ARG A 325 -16.35 0.97 -10.02
N VAL A 326 -15.43 1.62 -9.29
CA VAL A 326 -14.08 1.94 -9.80
C VAL A 326 -13.29 0.65 -10.02
N GLU A 327 -13.32 -0.28 -9.06
CA GLU A 327 -12.70 -1.60 -9.17
C GLU A 327 -13.29 -2.42 -10.34
N GLU A 328 -14.62 -2.38 -10.51
CA GLU A 328 -15.30 -3.01 -11.65
C GLU A 328 -14.88 -2.38 -12.99
N ALA A 329 -14.71 -1.06 -13.06
CA ALA A 329 -14.23 -0.39 -14.26
C ALA A 329 -12.81 -0.85 -14.63
N VAL A 330 -11.91 -0.97 -13.65
CA VAL A 330 -10.56 -1.53 -13.86
C VAL A 330 -10.65 -2.97 -14.37
N ALA A 331 -11.49 -3.80 -13.75
CA ALA A 331 -11.70 -5.18 -14.20
C ALA A 331 -12.23 -5.25 -15.65
N LYS A 332 -13.18 -4.39 -16.04
CA LYS A 332 -13.71 -4.29 -17.41
C LYS A 332 -12.64 -3.91 -18.43
N VAL A 333 -11.80 -2.93 -18.12
CA VAL A 333 -10.67 -2.52 -18.97
C VAL A 333 -9.70 -3.69 -19.19
N LEU A 334 -9.36 -4.42 -18.12
CA LEU A 334 -8.50 -5.59 -18.22
C LEU A 334 -9.15 -6.74 -19.01
N ASN A 335 -10.44 -6.99 -18.80
CA ASN A 335 -11.20 -8.01 -19.55
C ASN A 335 -11.33 -7.66 -21.04
N ALA A 336 -11.33 -6.38 -21.40
CA ALA A 336 -11.29 -5.91 -22.78
C ALA A 336 -9.91 -6.06 -23.45
N GLY A 337 -8.91 -6.62 -22.75
CA GLY A 337 -7.56 -6.84 -23.30
C GLY A 337 -6.68 -5.59 -23.34
N LEU A 338 -7.12 -4.48 -22.74
CA LEU A 338 -6.34 -3.24 -22.69
C LEU A 338 -5.23 -3.38 -21.64
N ARG A 339 -3.99 -3.06 -22.03
CA ARG A 339 -2.79 -3.26 -21.20
C ARG A 339 -1.88 -2.05 -21.34
N THR A 340 -1.24 -1.64 -20.25
CA THR A 340 -0.03 -0.82 -20.29
C THR A 340 1.18 -1.72 -20.51
N ARG A 341 2.35 -1.12 -20.79
CA ARG A 341 3.55 -1.86 -21.20
C ARG A 341 4.00 -2.93 -20.19
N ASP A 342 3.83 -2.69 -18.89
CA ASP A 342 4.22 -3.59 -17.81
C ASP A 342 3.38 -4.87 -17.72
N ILE A 343 2.14 -4.84 -18.22
CA ILE A 343 1.19 -5.97 -18.19
C ILE A 343 0.82 -6.49 -19.58
N ALA A 344 1.42 -5.94 -20.64
CA ALA A 344 1.24 -6.41 -22.00
C ALA A 344 2.14 -7.63 -22.27
N ALA A 345 1.58 -8.66 -22.92
CA ALA A 345 2.40 -9.76 -23.41
C ALA A 345 3.36 -9.27 -24.52
N PRO A 346 4.51 -9.94 -24.74
CA PRO A 346 5.39 -9.61 -25.85
C PRO A 346 4.64 -9.56 -27.19
N GLY A 347 4.70 -8.42 -27.89
CA GLY A 347 4.02 -8.22 -29.19
C GLY A 347 2.56 -7.79 -29.10
N GLN A 348 1.97 -7.67 -27.90
CA GLN A 348 0.65 -7.09 -27.71
C GLN A 348 0.73 -5.55 -27.74
N ASN A 349 -0.28 -4.89 -28.31
CA ASN A 349 -0.38 -3.43 -28.25
C ASN A 349 -0.55 -2.98 -26.80
N ALA A 350 0.24 -1.98 -26.41
CA ALA A 350 0.19 -1.37 -25.09
C ALA A 350 -0.30 0.08 -25.20
N LEU A 351 -1.21 0.45 -24.31
CA LEU A 351 -1.66 1.82 -24.10
C LEU A 351 -0.62 2.61 -23.29
N GLY A 352 -0.57 3.91 -23.52
CA GLY A 352 0.10 4.85 -22.63
C GLY A 352 -0.70 5.13 -21.35
N THR A 353 -0.08 5.85 -20.41
CA THR A 353 -0.66 6.20 -19.10
C THR A 353 -2.03 6.87 -19.24
N ALA A 354 -2.11 7.92 -20.07
CA ALA A 354 -3.33 8.71 -20.24
C ALA A 354 -4.45 7.92 -20.93
N GLU A 355 -4.10 7.12 -21.95
CA GLU A 355 -5.04 6.26 -22.67
C GLU A 355 -5.65 5.20 -21.75
N MET A 356 -4.85 4.64 -20.84
CA MET A 356 -5.34 3.70 -19.83
C MET A 356 -6.31 4.38 -18.85
N GLY A 357 -5.99 5.59 -18.37
CA GLY A 357 -6.91 6.35 -17.52
C GLY A 357 -8.20 6.75 -18.24
N ASP A 358 -8.14 7.10 -19.52
CA ASP A 358 -9.32 7.36 -20.34
C ASP A 358 -10.19 6.10 -20.51
N ALA A 359 -9.57 4.93 -20.72
CA ALA A 359 -10.27 3.65 -20.79
C ALA A 359 -11.01 3.33 -19.48
N VAL A 360 -10.39 3.59 -18.32
CA VAL A 360 -11.05 3.41 -17.01
C VAL A 360 -12.23 4.37 -16.87
N CYS A 361 -12.08 5.66 -17.18
CA CYS A 361 -13.18 6.62 -17.14
C CYS A 361 -14.35 6.23 -18.07
N ALA A 362 -14.04 5.74 -19.27
CA ALA A 362 -15.04 5.26 -20.22
C ALA A 362 -15.79 4.03 -19.67
N ALA A 363 -15.08 3.08 -19.04
CA ALA A 363 -15.70 1.91 -18.41
C ALA A 363 -16.50 2.25 -17.14
N LEU A 364 -16.09 3.29 -16.41
CA LEU A 364 -16.73 3.76 -15.18
C LEU A 364 -18.01 4.57 -15.45
N THR A 365 -18.05 5.37 -16.51
CA THR A 365 -19.19 6.24 -16.84
C THR A 365 -20.55 5.51 -16.82
N PRO A 366 -20.75 4.36 -17.49
CA PRO A 366 -22.03 3.64 -17.43
C PRO A 366 -22.32 2.99 -16.08
N LEU A 367 -21.31 2.83 -15.20
CA LEU A 367 -21.50 2.33 -13.84
C LEU A 367 -21.96 3.42 -12.86
N LEU A 368 -21.86 4.70 -13.24
CA LEU A 368 -22.28 5.83 -12.43
C LEU A 368 -23.71 6.31 -12.75
N GLN A 369 -24.27 5.85 -13.87
CA GLN A 369 -25.68 6.01 -14.22
C GLN A 369 -26.54 5.05 -13.39
#